data_AF-A0A7J3E2I7-F1
#
_entry.id   AF-A0A7J3E2I7-F1
#
_cell.length_a   1.000
_cell.length_b   1.000
_cell.length_c   1.000
_cell.angle_alpha   90.00
_cell.angle_beta   90.00
_cell.angle_gamma   90.00
#
_symmetry.space_group_name_H-M   'P 1'
#
loop_
_entity.id
_entity.type
_entity.pdbx_description
1 polymer ?
#
loop_
_entity_poly.entity_id
_entity_poly.type
_entity_poly.pdbx_seq_one_letter_code
_entity_poly.pdbx_strand_id
1 'polypeptide(L)'
;FDLMRALKRIKTTSLLITELRGTKALSTLGFEEFLADSVIVLHYLEYSALGTPRSLMIRKMRRTDHATEIFPFEITKKGIVVKKG
;
A
#
# COMPACT_ATOMS: atom_id res chain seq x y z
N PHE A 1 -0.58 -16.92 -7.77
CA PHE A 1 -1.71 -16.39 -8.58
C PHE A 1 -3.06 -16.99 -8.22
N ASP A 2 -3.17 -18.30 -7.98
CA ASP A 2 -4.46 -18.95 -7.68
C ASP A 2 -5.15 -18.45 -6.40
N LEU A 3 -4.36 -18.08 -5.38
CA LEU A 3 -4.91 -17.52 -4.14
C LEU A 3 -5.76 -16.27 -4.39
N MET A 4 -5.24 -15.28 -5.12
CA MET A 4 -5.98 -14.04 -5.40
C MET A 4 -7.27 -14.30 -6.20
N ARG A 5 -7.23 -15.23 -7.17
CA ARG A 5 -8.41 -15.61 -7.95
C ARG A 5 -9.45 -16.33 -7.08
N ALA A 6 -9.00 -17.21 -6.19
CA ALA A 6 -9.88 -17.90 -5.25
C ALA A 6 -10.57 -16.91 -4.30
N LEU A 7 -9.81 -15.97 -3.72
CA LEU A 7 -10.34 -14.91 -2.84
C LEU A 7 -11.36 -14.02 -3.54
N LYS A 8 -11.10 -13.63 -4.80
CA LYS A 8 -12.08 -12.88 -5.62
C LYS A 8 -13.35 -13.70 -5.88
N ARG A 9 -13.24 -15.00 -6.14
CA ARG A 9 -14.39 -15.88 -6.42
C ARG A 9 -15.32 -16.05 -5.22
N ILE A 10 -14.77 -16.11 -4.00
CA ILE A 10 -15.56 -16.21 -2.76
C ILE A 10 -16.09 -14.84 -2.28
N LYS A 11 -15.83 -13.76 -3.02
CA LYS A 11 -16.33 -12.39 -2.77
C LYS A 11 -15.97 -11.84 -1.38
N THR A 12 -14.78 -12.15 -0.88
CA THR A 12 -14.32 -11.67 0.43
C THR A 12 -13.37 -10.48 0.28
N THR A 13 -13.55 -9.44 1.10
CA THR A 13 -12.57 -8.35 1.24
C THR A 13 -11.29 -8.91 1.84
N SER A 14 -10.20 -8.89 1.07
CA SER A 14 -8.94 -9.53 1.44
C SER A 14 -7.80 -8.52 1.38
N LEU A 15 -6.91 -8.55 2.36
CA LEU A 15 -5.66 -7.80 2.37
C LEU A 15 -4.50 -8.75 2.16
N LEU A 16 -3.66 -8.46 1.16
CA LEU A 16 -2.41 -9.19 0.91
C LEU A 16 -1.25 -8.27 1.27
N ILE A 17 -0.31 -8.78 2.05
CA ILE A 17 0.90 -8.06 2.47
C ILE A 17 2.09 -8.65 1.71
N THR A 18 2.91 -7.79 1.12
CA THR A 18 4.11 -8.16 0.39
C THR A 18 5.24 -7.19 0.71
N GLU A 19 6.48 -7.66 0.60
CA GLU A 19 7.67 -6.84 0.77
C GLU A 19 8.18 -6.30 -0.57
N LEU A 20 8.73 -5.09 -0.52
CA LEU A 20 9.39 -4.45 -1.65
C LEU A 20 10.88 -4.77 -1.61
N ARG A 21 11.42 -5.38 -2.67
CA ARG A 21 12.86 -5.61 -2.81
C ARG A 21 13.46 -4.56 -3.76
N GLY A 22 14.08 -3.52 -3.19
CA GLY A 22 14.79 -2.47 -3.91
C GLY A 22 13.96 -1.22 -4.24
N THR A 23 14.61 -0.19 -4.79
CA THR A 23 14.02 1.15 -5.04
C THR A 23 13.10 1.24 -6.25
N LYS A 24 13.13 0.26 -7.16
CA LYS A 24 12.39 0.28 -8.43
C LYS A 24 11.30 -0.78 -8.59
N ALA A 25 11.24 -1.78 -7.72
CA ALA A 25 10.27 -2.88 -7.82
C ALA A 25 9.28 -2.87 -6.65
N LEU A 26 8.00 -2.62 -6.96
CA LEU A 26 6.88 -2.55 -6.00
C LEU A 26 6.35 -3.92 -5.55
N SER A 27 7.02 -5.00 -5.93
CA SER A 27 6.98 -6.28 -5.22
C SER A 27 8.15 -7.15 -5.65
N THR A 28 8.36 -8.27 -4.96
CA THR A 28 9.31 -9.29 -5.37
C THR A 28 8.95 -9.95 -6.73
N LEU A 29 7.70 -9.80 -7.21
CA LEU A 29 7.16 -10.51 -8.38
C LEU A 29 6.63 -9.59 -9.51
N GLY A 30 6.60 -8.27 -9.35
CA GLY A 30 6.35 -7.28 -10.41
C GLY A 30 4.97 -7.29 -11.09
N PHE A 31 4.13 -8.32 -10.90
CA PHE A 31 2.87 -8.51 -11.62
C PHE A 31 1.61 -8.36 -10.73
N GLU A 32 1.77 -8.37 -9.40
CA GLU A 32 0.64 -8.39 -8.46
C GLU A 32 -0.20 -7.10 -8.52
N GLU A 33 0.41 -5.96 -8.87
CA GLU A 33 -0.27 -4.67 -9.04
C GLU A 33 -1.30 -4.68 -10.19
N PHE A 34 -1.11 -5.54 -11.20
CA PHE A 34 -2.03 -5.67 -12.32
C PHE A 34 -3.25 -6.52 -11.95
N LEU A 35 -3.08 -7.46 -11.02
CA LEU A 35 -4.14 -8.37 -10.57
C LEU A 35 -4.97 -7.80 -9.41
N ALA A 36 -4.33 -7.06 -8.52
CA ALA A 36 -4.99 -6.40 -7.39
C ALA A 36 -5.94 -5.32 -7.90
N ASP A 37 -7.11 -5.21 -7.28
CA ASP A 37 -8.04 -4.12 -7.56
C ASP A 37 -7.63 -2.82 -6.84
N SER A 38 -6.91 -2.97 -5.73
CA SER A 38 -6.43 -1.89 -4.88
C SER A 38 -4.98 -2.12 -4.50
N VAL A 39 -4.18 -1.05 -4.47
CA VAL A 39 -2.76 -1.09 -4.09
C VAL A 39 -2.47 0.06 -3.15
N ILE A 40 -2.03 -0.28 -1.93
CA ILE A 40 -1.55 0.66 -0.92
C ILE A 40 -0.06 0.40 -0.75
N VAL A 41 0.74 1.46 -0.80
CA VAL A 41 2.19 1.38 -0.67
C VAL A 41 2.63 2.07 0.60
N LEU A 42 3.43 1.37 1.40
CA LEU A 42 4.09 1.90 2.59
C LEU A 42 5.56 2.12 2.26
N HIS A 43 6.02 3.35 2.37
CA HIS A 43 7.40 3.74 2.10
C HIS A 43 8.11 4.16 3.38
N TYR A 44 9.42 3.91 3.39
CA TYR A 44 10.36 4.52 4.31
C TYR A 44 11.22 5.51 3.53
N LEU A 45 11.04 6.80 3.79
CA LEU A 45 11.73 7.91 3.15
C LEU A 45 12.75 8.47 4.16
N GLU A 46 14.03 8.13 3.95
CA GLU A 46 15.13 8.49 4.86
C GLU A 46 15.28 10.02 5.07
N TYR A 47 14.93 10.82 4.05
CA TYR A 47 15.05 12.28 4.06
C TYR A 47 13.67 12.99 4.12
N SER A 48 12.76 12.49 4.95
CA SER A 48 11.47 13.14 5.16
C SER A 48 11.64 14.45 5.95
N ALA A 49 11.30 15.59 5.33
CA ALA A 49 11.30 16.91 5.96
C ALA A 49 10.30 17.02 7.14
N LEU A 50 9.34 16.09 7.23
CA LEU A 50 8.25 16.06 8.20
C LEU A 50 8.58 15.31 9.50
N GLY A 51 9.83 14.87 9.70
CA GLY A 51 10.30 14.22 10.93
C GLY A 51 9.82 12.78 11.14
N THR A 52 8.78 12.33 10.43
CA THR A 52 8.42 10.91 10.31
C THR A 52 8.91 10.36 8.96
N PRO A 53 9.79 9.33 8.96
CA PRO A 53 10.27 8.73 7.72
C PRO A 53 9.23 7.80 7.08
N ARG A 54 8.08 7.55 7.71
CA ARG A 54 7.08 6.60 7.20
C ARG A 54 5.99 7.33 6.43
N SER A 55 5.73 6.88 5.21
CA SER A 55 4.67 7.44 4.37
C SER A 55 3.80 6.37 3.72
N LEU A 56 2.54 6.72 3.48
CA LEU A 56 1.53 5.87 2.89
C LEU A 56 0.97 6.57 1.66
N MET A 57 0.80 5.81 0.58
CA MET A 57 0.13 6.28 -0.63
C MET A 57 -0.82 5.22 -1.16
N ILE A 58 -1.96 5.65 -1.69
CA ILE A 58 -2.85 4.79 -2.49
C ILE A 58 -2.40 4.90 -3.93
N ARG A 59 -1.78 3.83 -4.45
CA ARG A 59 -1.30 3.79 -5.84
C ARG A 59 -2.43 3.57 -6.83
N LYS A 60 -3.46 2.82 -6.41
CA LYS A 60 -4.59 2.42 -7.25
C LYS A 60 -5.77 2.01 -6.38
N MET A 61 -6.98 2.45 -6.75
CA MET A 61 -8.25 1.85 -6.35
C MET A 61 -9.17 1.76 -7.58
N ARG A 62 -9.46 0.55 -8.07
CA ARG A 62 -10.33 0.40 -9.25
C ARG A 62 -11.77 0.76 -8.92
N ARG A 63 -12.37 1.64 -9.75
CA ARG A 63 -13.80 2.01 -9.75
C ARG A 63 -14.22 2.91 -8.58
N THR A 64 -13.27 3.53 -7.89
CA THR A 64 -13.53 4.47 -6.80
C THR A 64 -12.47 5.56 -6.78
N ASP A 65 -12.86 6.78 -6.44
CA ASP A 65 -11.90 7.86 -6.20
C ASP A 65 -11.09 7.58 -4.93
N HIS A 66 -9.87 8.10 -4.91
CA HIS A 66 -8.97 8.02 -3.76
C HIS A 66 -8.01 9.21 -3.76
N ALA A 67 -7.46 9.50 -2.58
CA ALA A 67 -6.40 10.48 -2.44
C ALA A 67 -5.16 10.04 -3.23
N THR A 68 -4.52 10.99 -3.92
CA THR A 68 -3.34 10.73 -4.77
C THR A 68 -2.06 11.28 -4.15
N GLU A 69 -2.18 11.99 -3.04
CA GLU A 69 -1.09 12.52 -2.25
C GLU A 69 -0.39 11.43 -1.44
N ILE A 70 0.83 11.75 -0.99
CA ILE A 70 1.59 10.93 -0.05
C ILE A 70 1.29 11.45 1.36
N PHE A 71 0.85 10.56 2.25
CA PHE A 71 0.50 10.90 3.62
C PHE A 71 1.56 10.37 4.59
N PRO A 72 2.14 11.22 5.46
CA PRO A 72 2.96 10.73 6.55
C PRO A 72 2.10 9.93 7.55
N PHE A 73 2.66 8.88 8.14
CA PHE A 73 2.00 8.13 9.19
C PHE A 73 2.95 7.78 10.34
N GLU A 74 2.36 7.47 11.49
CA GLU A 74 3.07 7.01 12.69
C GLU A 74 2.48 5.69 13.17
N ILE A 75 3.33 4.83 13.75
CA ILE A 75 2.87 3.64 14.46
C ILE A 75 2.92 3.98 15.95
N THR A 76 1.77 3.99 16.59
CA THR A 76 1.60 4.35 18.00
C THR A 76 1.12 3.14 18.80
N LYS A 77 0.94 3.28 20.12
CA LYS A 77 0.28 2.26 20.95
C LYS A 77 -1.18 1.98 20.52
N LYS A 78 -1.78 2.83 19.70
CA LYS A 78 -3.13 2.65 19.12
C LYS A 78 -3.10 2.10 17.68
N GLY A 79 -1.93 1.75 17.16
CA GLY A 79 -1.75 1.29 15.78
C GLY A 79 -1.31 2.42 14.83
N ILE A 80 -1.62 2.25 13.54
CA ILE A 80 -1.25 3.18 12.46
C ILE A 80 -2.14 4.43 12.53
N VAL A 81 -1.52 5.60 12.60
CA VAL A 81 -2.18 6.91 12.57
C VAL A 81 -1.68 7.67 11.34
N VAL A 82 -2.56 7.85 10.36
CA VAL A 82 -2.30 8.64 9.15
C VAL A 82 -2.53 10.12 9.49
N LYS A 83 -1.55 10.97 9.17
CA LYS A 83 -1.66 12.43 9.37
C LYS A 83 -2.17 13.04 8.06
N LYS A 84 -3.02 14.07 8.17
CA LYS A 84 -3.30 14.93 7.02
C LYS A 84 -2.05 15.77 6.74
N GLY A 85 -1.67 15.86 5.47
CA GLY A 85 -0.72 16.87 4.99
C GLY A 85 -1.27 18.27 5.16
#